data_AF-A0A3P7MDH7-F1
#
_entry.id   AF-A0A3P7MDH7-F1
#
_cell.length_a   1.000
_cell.length_b   1.000
_cell.length_c   1.000
_cell.angle_alpha   90.00
_cell.angle_beta   90.00
_cell.angle_gamma   90.00
#
_symmetry.space_group_name_H-M   'P 1'
#
loop_
_entity.id
_entity.type
_entity.pdbx_description
1 polymer ?
#
loop_
_entity_poly.entity_id
_entity_poly.type
_entity_poly.pdbx_seq_one_letter_code
_entity_poly.pdbx_strand_id
1 'polypeptide(L)'
;MKYIDRVPALIVLFLDLDWDHASWIEKKTEAESKCASLRASVGQSSRVAVVLLQQRSVPTSSDDPLATERAHELCQICHLTPRQLFVTFRSVPTSSDDPLATERAHELCQICHLTPRQLFVVPILGDLSGYVSKLESAFHELAQGFYQQKLKAIRARSIPNNSPALVVRQLFKLAFLSELRQDTHTAYRNYRLAYEQCKDHVESWDPYDIFEWRSVVGLLNYKICELCFLHNMAVEAINQMRRHQAVFFSGPAGLFEQAVVNGLTALATLNPGTHLDLAASLYSAVNKSILALKKSESFIRLTKGLNNLNGSQRTL
;
A
#
# COMPACT_ATOMS: atom_id res chain seq x y z
N MET A 1 -7.21 -4.42 15.97
CA MET A 1 -7.48 -4.01 14.57
C MET A 1 -7.05 -5.13 13.62
N LYS A 2 -7.87 -5.52 12.64
CA LYS A 2 -7.65 -6.71 11.77
C LYS A 2 -6.64 -6.49 10.60
N TYR A 3 -5.72 -5.53 10.73
CA TYR A 3 -4.74 -5.13 9.70
C TYR A 3 -3.43 -4.59 10.32
N ILE A 4 -3.00 -5.16 11.45
CA ILE A 4 -1.73 -4.76 12.10
C ILE A 4 -0.54 -5.31 11.31
N ASP A 5 -0.70 -6.47 10.67
CA ASP A 5 0.35 -7.11 9.89
C ASP A 5 0.35 -6.62 8.44
N ARG A 6 1.49 -6.13 7.97
CA ARG A 6 1.71 -5.74 6.57
C ARG A 6 1.79 -7.00 5.72
N VAL A 7 0.67 -7.35 5.09
CA VAL A 7 0.59 -8.48 4.15
C VAL A 7 0.78 -7.96 2.71
N PRO A 8 1.70 -8.53 1.92
CA PRO A 8 1.90 -8.12 0.53
C PRO A 8 0.68 -8.45 -0.33
N ALA A 9 0.34 -7.60 -1.32
CA ALA A 9 -0.75 -7.92 -2.25
C ALA A 9 -0.37 -9.04 -3.24
N LEU A 10 0.91 -9.11 -3.60
CA LEU A 10 1.46 -10.02 -4.59
C LEU A 10 2.84 -10.50 -4.13
N ILE A 11 3.08 -11.80 -4.29
CA ILE A 11 4.39 -12.44 -4.15
C ILE A 11 4.76 -12.99 -5.52
N VAL A 12 5.95 -12.65 -5.99
CA VAL A 12 6.45 -13.09 -7.30
C VAL A 12 7.58 -14.10 -7.07
N LEU A 13 7.41 -15.31 -7.60
CA LEU A 13 8.41 -16.36 -7.55
C LEU A 13 9.09 -16.50 -8.91
N PHE A 14 10.39 -16.22 -8.96
CA PHE A 14 11.19 -16.46 -10.15
C PHE A 14 11.75 -17.88 -10.13
N LEU A 15 11.57 -18.61 -11.23
CA LEU A 15 12.03 -19.99 -11.39
C LEU A 15 12.88 -20.10 -12.65
N ASP A 16 14.11 -20.58 -12.49
CA ASP A 16 14.98 -20.96 -13.61
C ASP A 16 14.57 -22.36 -14.09
N LEU A 17 13.76 -22.39 -15.15
CA LEU A 17 13.12 -23.61 -15.64
C LEU A 17 12.73 -23.45 -17.12
N ASP A 18 13.46 -24.16 -17.98
CA ASP A 18 13.16 -24.32 -19.40
C ASP A 18 12.03 -25.35 -19.62
N TRP A 19 11.26 -25.21 -20.70
CA TRP A 19 10.14 -26.11 -21.02
C TRP A 19 10.56 -27.55 -21.33
N ASP A 20 11.76 -27.72 -21.89
CA ASP A 20 12.32 -29.01 -22.30
C ASP A 20 13.37 -29.54 -21.31
N HIS A 21 13.39 -29.01 -20.08
CA HIS A 21 14.33 -29.42 -19.06
C HIS A 21 14.24 -30.93 -18.78
N ALA A 22 15.37 -31.65 -18.85
CA ALA A 22 15.41 -33.12 -18.75
C ALA A 22 14.75 -33.66 -17.46
N SER A 23 14.97 -32.99 -16.33
CA SER A 23 14.33 -33.30 -15.04
C SER A 23 13.04 -32.51 -14.81
N TRP A 24 12.18 -32.35 -15.82
CA TRP A 24 10.94 -31.56 -15.72
C TRP A 24 10.08 -31.98 -14.53
N ILE A 25 9.90 -33.29 -14.31
CA ILE A 25 9.04 -33.83 -13.25
C ILE A 25 9.52 -33.39 -11.85
N GLU A 26 10.83 -33.43 -11.61
CA GLU A 26 11.41 -32.98 -10.35
C GLU A 26 11.25 -31.47 -10.16
N LYS A 27 11.57 -30.69 -11.20
CA LYS A 27 11.48 -29.23 -11.18
C LYS A 27 10.05 -28.72 -10.99
N LYS A 28 9.10 -29.39 -11.63
CA LYS A 28 7.66 -29.18 -11.48
C LYS A 28 7.22 -29.40 -10.03
N THR A 29 7.67 -30.49 -9.40
CA THR A 29 7.37 -30.80 -7.99
C THR A 29 8.02 -29.79 -7.04
N GLU A 30 9.24 -29.35 -7.34
CA GLU A 30 9.94 -28.28 -6.60
C GLU A 30 9.15 -26.95 -6.65
N ALA A 31 8.65 -26.58 -7.83
CA ALA A 31 7.84 -25.38 -8.04
C ALA A 31 6.52 -25.42 -7.25
N GLU A 32 5.84 -26.57 -7.26
CA GLU A 32 4.62 -26.80 -6.47
C GLU A 32 4.89 -26.63 -4.97
N SER A 33 5.94 -27.29 -4.45
CA SER A 33 6.32 -27.22 -3.05
C SER A 33 6.65 -25.78 -2.61
N LYS A 34 7.40 -25.04 -3.44
CA LYS A 34 7.69 -23.61 -3.20
C LYS A 34 6.41 -22.78 -3.15
N CYS A 35 5.50 -22.96 -4.09
CA CYS A 35 4.22 -22.24 -4.11
C CYS A 35 3.34 -22.60 -2.90
N ALA A 36 3.30 -23.86 -2.50
CA ALA A 36 2.56 -24.33 -1.32
C ALA A 36 3.12 -23.71 -0.03
N SER A 37 4.45 -23.70 0.13
CA SER A 37 5.13 -23.10 1.29
C SER A 37 4.90 -21.58 1.38
N LEU A 38 4.94 -20.87 0.25
CA LEU A 38 4.59 -19.44 0.20
C LEU A 38 3.14 -19.18 0.63
N ARG A 39 2.20 -20.01 0.20
CA ARG A 39 0.80 -19.89 0.62
C ARG A 39 0.58 -20.23 2.09
N ALA A 40 1.31 -21.21 2.61
CA ALA A 40 1.23 -21.59 4.03
C ALA A 40 1.77 -20.49 4.94
N SER A 41 2.88 -19.85 4.56
CA SER A 41 3.53 -18.80 5.35
C SER A 41 2.77 -17.46 5.38
N VAL A 42 2.18 -17.04 4.26
CA VAL A 42 1.50 -15.72 4.17
C VAL A 42 -0.03 -15.85 4.30
N GLY A 43 -0.56 -17.08 4.31
CA GLY A 43 -1.98 -17.40 4.27
C GLY A 43 -2.62 -17.08 2.90
N GLN A 44 -3.91 -17.42 2.71
CA GLN A 44 -4.68 -17.11 1.47
C GLN A 44 -4.96 -15.60 1.26
N SER A 45 -4.17 -14.76 1.91
CA SER A 45 -4.32 -13.32 1.96
C SER A 45 -3.60 -12.63 0.79
N SER A 46 -2.59 -13.26 0.19
CA SER A 46 -1.74 -12.69 -0.88
C SER A 46 -1.91 -13.45 -2.20
N ARG A 47 -1.75 -12.76 -3.34
CA ARG A 47 -1.64 -13.44 -4.64
C ARG A 47 -0.22 -13.97 -4.84
N VAL A 48 -0.09 -15.10 -5.51
CA VAL A 48 1.20 -15.62 -5.98
C VAL A 48 1.22 -15.52 -7.50
N ALA A 49 2.33 -15.03 -8.06
CA ALA A 49 2.64 -15.10 -9.47
C ALA A 49 3.98 -15.82 -9.66
N VAL A 50 4.11 -16.55 -10.76
CA VAL A 50 5.33 -17.29 -11.12
C VAL A 50 5.90 -16.69 -12.39
N VAL A 51 7.19 -16.44 -12.38
CA VAL A 51 7.96 -15.98 -13.54
C VAL A 51 8.94 -17.08 -13.90
N LEU A 52 8.75 -17.68 -15.07
CA LEU A 52 9.67 -18.64 -15.64
C LEU A 52 10.79 -17.90 -16.36
N LEU A 53 12.02 -18.19 -15.98
CA LEU A 53 13.23 -17.74 -16.64
C LEU A 53 13.64 -18.84 -17.62
N GLN A 54 13.47 -18.57 -18.91
CA GLN A 54 13.88 -19.45 -20.00
C GLN A 54 15.27 -19.00 -20.47
N GLN A 55 16.22 -19.92 -20.46
CA GLN A 55 17.59 -19.65 -20.88
C GLN A 55 17.74 -19.68 -22.40
N ARG A 56 16.85 -20.39 -23.09
CA ARG A 56 16.83 -20.47 -24.55
C ARG A 56 16.07 -19.30 -25.17
N SER A 57 16.35 -19.03 -26.45
CA SER A 57 15.57 -18.09 -27.25
C SER A 57 14.15 -18.61 -27.47
N VAL A 58 13.23 -17.71 -27.83
CA VAL A 58 11.85 -18.08 -28.18
C VAL A 58 11.87 -19.20 -29.24
N PRO A 59 11.09 -20.29 -29.07
CA PRO A 59 11.03 -21.39 -30.03
C PRO A 59 10.73 -20.88 -31.44
N THR A 60 11.34 -21.51 -32.44
CA THR A 60 11.27 -21.07 -33.85
C THR A 60 10.11 -21.69 -34.64
N SER A 61 9.43 -22.70 -34.10
CA SER A 61 8.36 -23.44 -34.77
C SER A 61 6.98 -23.12 -34.18
N SER A 62 6.02 -22.87 -35.06
CA SER A 62 4.61 -22.52 -34.76
C SER A 62 3.82 -23.61 -34.01
N ASP A 63 4.38 -24.81 -33.84
CA ASP A 63 3.75 -25.96 -33.18
C ASP A 63 4.66 -26.52 -32.09
N ASP A 64 4.87 -25.78 -31.00
CA ASP A 64 5.46 -26.36 -29.79
C ASP A 64 4.36 -26.75 -28.78
N PRO A 65 3.75 -27.95 -28.90
CA PRO A 65 2.74 -28.41 -27.94
C PRO A 65 3.31 -28.51 -26.52
N LEU A 66 4.64 -28.64 -26.38
CA LEU A 66 5.29 -28.81 -25.09
C LEU A 66 5.14 -27.56 -24.23
N ALA A 67 5.41 -26.36 -24.78
CA ALA A 67 5.33 -25.12 -24.02
C ALA A 67 3.93 -24.89 -23.43
N THR A 68 2.88 -25.18 -24.21
CA THR A 68 1.49 -25.03 -23.79
C THR A 68 1.08 -26.08 -22.77
N GLU A 69 1.43 -27.34 -23.00
CA GLU A 69 1.19 -28.43 -22.05
C GLU A 69 1.86 -28.14 -20.71
N ARG A 70 3.15 -27.76 -20.74
CA ARG A 70 3.93 -27.44 -19.54
C ARG A 70 3.41 -26.20 -18.81
N ALA A 71 3.02 -25.14 -19.53
CA ALA A 71 2.41 -23.96 -18.93
C ALA A 71 1.09 -24.30 -18.23
N HIS A 72 0.26 -25.14 -18.86
CA HIS A 72 -1.01 -25.60 -18.28
C HIS A 72 -0.77 -26.46 -17.03
N GLU A 73 0.14 -27.43 -17.11
CA GLU A 73 0.54 -28.28 -16.00
C GLU A 73 1.02 -27.45 -14.79
N LEU A 74 1.92 -26.49 -15.01
CA LEU A 74 2.41 -25.62 -13.93
C LEU A 74 1.29 -24.79 -13.32
N CYS A 75 0.41 -24.22 -14.15
CA CYS A 75 -0.74 -23.47 -13.63
C CYS A 75 -1.64 -24.34 -12.77
N GLN A 76 -1.89 -25.59 -13.19
CA GLN A 76 -2.77 -26.52 -12.49
C GLN A 76 -2.20 -26.92 -11.12
N ILE A 77 -0.96 -27.42 -11.08
CA ILE A 77 -0.34 -27.89 -9.83
C ILE A 77 -0.06 -26.73 -8.88
N CYS A 78 0.37 -25.58 -9.42
CA CYS A 78 0.70 -24.43 -8.59
C CYS A 78 -0.55 -23.63 -8.25
N HIS A 79 -1.76 -24.04 -8.65
CA HIS A 79 -3.02 -23.32 -8.44
C HIS A 79 -2.94 -21.84 -8.87
N LEU A 80 -2.41 -21.60 -10.06
CA LEU A 80 -2.29 -20.28 -10.67
C LEU A 80 -3.39 -20.10 -11.70
N THR A 81 -3.94 -18.89 -11.78
CA THR A 81 -4.69 -18.47 -12.96
C THR A 81 -3.71 -18.18 -14.11
N PRO A 82 -4.13 -18.29 -15.39
CA PRO A 82 -3.24 -17.99 -16.52
C PRO A 82 -2.60 -16.60 -16.43
N ARG A 83 -3.28 -15.61 -15.82
CA ARG A 83 -2.78 -14.24 -15.59
C ARG A 83 -1.62 -14.13 -14.59
N GLN A 84 -1.35 -15.19 -13.82
CA GLN A 84 -0.33 -15.22 -12.78
C GLN A 84 0.95 -15.92 -13.24
N LEU A 85 0.96 -16.51 -14.44
CA LEU A 85 2.15 -17.05 -15.05
C LEU A 85 2.78 -16.01 -15.99
N PHE A 86 4.08 -15.82 -15.84
CA PHE A 86 4.91 -14.97 -16.67
C PHE A 86 6.05 -15.79 -17.22
N VAL A 87 6.46 -15.51 -18.46
CA VAL A 87 7.57 -16.19 -19.12
C VAL A 87 8.55 -15.15 -19.61
N THR A 88 9.81 -15.34 -19.28
CA THR A 88 10.90 -14.46 -19.69
C THR A 88 11.91 -15.26 -20.50
N PHE A 89 12.20 -14.82 -21.72
CA PHE A 89 13.19 -15.43 -22.59
C PHE A 89 14.43 -14.54 -22.64
N ARG A 90 15.61 -15.15 -22.68
CA ARG A 90 16.85 -14.43 -22.96
C ARG A 90 17.02 -14.29 -24.48
N SER A 91 17.29 -13.08 -24.95
CA SER A 91 17.72 -12.85 -26.34
C SER A 91 19.17 -12.36 -26.39
N VAL A 92 19.97 -12.95 -27.28
CA VAL A 92 21.24 -12.36 -27.67
C VAL A 92 20.91 -11.21 -28.64
N PRO A 93 21.33 -9.96 -28.38
CA PRO A 93 21.09 -8.87 -29.32
C PRO A 93 21.85 -9.14 -30.63
N THR A 94 21.14 -9.51 -31.68
CA THR A 94 21.62 -9.41 -33.05
C THR A 94 21.44 -7.96 -33.52
N SER A 95 22.30 -7.46 -34.39
CA SER A 95 22.44 -6.03 -34.74
C SER A 95 21.26 -5.41 -35.53
N SER A 96 20.08 -5.99 -35.46
CA SER A 96 18.81 -5.47 -35.98
C SER A 96 17.70 -6.01 -35.10
N ASP A 97 16.73 -5.18 -34.69
CA ASP A 97 15.47 -5.64 -34.09
C ASP A 97 14.93 -6.77 -34.97
N ASP A 98 15.01 -8.02 -34.50
CA ASP A 98 14.61 -9.18 -35.29
C ASP A 98 13.08 -9.18 -35.39
N PRO A 99 12.47 -8.77 -36.53
CA PRO A 99 11.01 -8.72 -36.64
C PRO A 99 10.40 -10.10 -36.41
N LEU A 100 11.16 -11.16 -36.71
CA LEU A 100 10.79 -12.54 -36.51
C LEU A 100 10.72 -12.92 -35.02
N ALA A 101 11.51 -12.28 -34.16
CA ALA A 101 11.44 -12.51 -32.72
C ALA A 101 10.13 -11.95 -32.11
N THR A 102 9.63 -10.84 -32.65
CA THR A 102 8.34 -10.26 -32.23
C THR A 102 7.17 -11.12 -32.68
N GLU A 103 7.24 -11.64 -33.92
CA GLU A 103 6.25 -12.57 -34.47
C GLU A 103 6.20 -13.88 -33.68
N ARG A 104 7.36 -14.53 -33.44
CA ARG A 104 7.47 -15.74 -32.60
C ARG A 104 6.93 -15.53 -31.18
N ALA A 105 7.22 -14.38 -30.57
CA ALA A 105 6.71 -14.05 -29.24
C ALA A 105 5.18 -13.89 -29.23
N HIS A 106 4.60 -13.33 -30.30
CA HIS A 106 3.15 -13.20 -30.44
C HIS A 106 2.48 -14.57 -30.65
N GLU A 107 3.05 -15.43 -31.50
CA GLU A 107 2.58 -16.80 -31.70
C GLU A 107 2.60 -17.61 -30.41
N LEU A 108 3.72 -17.57 -29.67
CA LEU A 108 3.82 -18.29 -28.39
C LEU A 108 2.78 -17.79 -27.37
N CYS A 109 2.48 -16.48 -27.36
CA CYS A 109 1.39 -15.95 -26.54
C CYS A 109 0.03 -16.57 -26.91
N GLN A 110 -0.26 -16.71 -28.21
CA GLN A 110 -1.51 -17.34 -28.65
C GLN A 110 -1.59 -18.81 -28.25
N ILE A 111 -0.51 -19.58 -28.44
CA ILE A 111 -0.48 -21.02 -28.17
C ILE A 111 -0.58 -21.27 -26.65
N CYS A 112 0.20 -20.55 -25.84
CA CYS A 112 0.19 -20.70 -24.39
C CYS A 112 -0.98 -19.96 -23.69
N HIS A 113 -1.88 -19.33 -24.46
CA HIS A 113 -2.98 -18.51 -23.96
C HIS A 113 -2.51 -17.40 -22.99
N LEU A 114 -1.31 -16.88 -23.24
CA LEU A 114 -0.71 -15.78 -22.50
C LEU A 114 -1.05 -14.46 -23.19
N THR A 115 -1.19 -13.40 -22.40
CA THR A 115 -1.27 -12.05 -22.97
C THR A 115 0.13 -11.53 -23.30
N PRO A 116 0.30 -10.61 -24.27
CA PRO A 116 1.60 -9.98 -24.55
C PRO A 116 2.25 -9.27 -23.35
N ARG A 117 1.50 -9.02 -22.28
CA ARG A 117 2.00 -8.45 -21.02
C ARG A 117 2.61 -9.49 -20.07
N GLN A 118 2.56 -10.77 -20.44
CA GLN A 118 3.03 -11.88 -19.62
C GLN A 118 4.27 -12.56 -20.20
N LEU A 119 4.60 -12.28 -21.45
CA LEU A 119 5.81 -12.76 -22.10
C LEU A 119 6.78 -11.59 -22.28
N PHE A 120 8.00 -11.77 -21.79
CA PHE A 120 9.06 -10.77 -21.89
C PHE A 120 10.27 -11.37 -22.58
N VAL A 121 10.73 -10.75 -23.66
CA VAL A 121 12.00 -11.11 -24.31
C VAL A 121 13.04 -10.11 -23.84
N VAL A 122 13.93 -10.53 -22.95
CA VAL A 122 14.90 -9.67 -22.27
C VAL A 122 16.28 -9.84 -22.91
N PRO A 123 16.94 -8.76 -23.35
CA PRO A 123 18.27 -8.84 -23.94
C PRO A 123 19.32 -9.22 -22.88
N ILE A 124 20.31 -10.01 -23.28
CA ILE A 124 21.42 -10.44 -22.40
C ILE A 124 22.37 -9.28 -22.08
N LEU A 125 22.50 -8.32 -23.00
CA LEU A 125 23.37 -7.16 -22.87
C LEU A 125 22.58 -5.89 -23.23
N GLY A 126 22.83 -4.79 -22.51
CA GLY A 126 22.20 -3.50 -22.76
C GLY A 126 21.41 -2.95 -21.58
N ASP A 127 20.65 -1.88 -21.83
CA ASP A 127 19.80 -1.26 -20.82
C ASP A 127 18.51 -2.08 -20.58
N LEU A 128 18.30 -2.48 -19.32
CA LEU A 128 17.15 -3.27 -18.89
C LEU A 128 16.01 -2.40 -18.35
N SER A 129 16.21 -1.09 -18.21
CA SER A 129 15.28 -0.17 -17.53
C SER A 129 13.85 -0.28 -18.07
N GLY A 130 13.67 -0.26 -19.39
CA GLY A 130 12.36 -0.37 -20.03
C GLY A 130 11.68 -1.73 -19.82
N TYR A 131 12.44 -2.82 -19.73
CA TYR A 131 11.90 -4.17 -19.47
C TYR A 131 11.47 -4.31 -18.02
N VAL A 132 12.29 -3.81 -17.09
CA VAL A 132 11.96 -3.75 -15.66
C VAL A 132 10.69 -2.92 -15.47
N SER A 133 10.57 -1.73 -16.07
CA SER A 133 9.35 -0.92 -15.96
C SER A 133 8.10 -1.61 -16.52
N LYS A 134 8.21 -2.35 -17.63
CA LYS A 134 7.09 -3.14 -18.17
C LYS A 134 6.69 -4.27 -17.23
N LEU A 135 7.66 -4.98 -16.64
CA LEU A 135 7.43 -6.07 -15.69
C LEU A 135 6.80 -5.54 -14.39
N GLU A 136 7.32 -4.44 -13.87
CA GLU A 136 6.75 -3.71 -12.72
C GLU A 136 5.31 -3.31 -12.97
N SER A 137 4.99 -2.76 -14.16
CA SER A 137 3.62 -2.41 -14.53
C SER A 137 2.69 -3.64 -14.53
N ALA A 138 3.16 -4.78 -15.05
CA ALA A 138 2.35 -6.00 -15.08
C ALA A 138 2.09 -6.56 -13.67
N PHE A 139 3.10 -6.55 -12.80
CA PHE A 139 2.93 -6.94 -11.39
C PHE A 139 2.05 -5.97 -10.62
N HIS A 140 2.19 -4.67 -10.89
CA HIS A 140 1.35 -3.64 -10.31
C HIS A 140 -0.13 -3.89 -10.66
N GLU A 141 -0.47 -4.22 -11.91
CA GLU A 141 -1.83 -4.56 -12.31
C GLU A 141 -2.41 -5.77 -11.55
N LEU A 142 -1.59 -6.79 -11.28
CA LEU A 142 -2.02 -7.93 -10.46
C LEU A 142 -2.29 -7.53 -9.01
N ALA A 143 -1.47 -6.65 -8.43
CA ALA A 143 -1.70 -6.08 -7.09
C ALA A 143 -2.96 -5.21 -7.07
N GLN A 144 -3.18 -4.38 -8.10
CA GLN A 144 -4.37 -3.55 -8.27
C GLN A 144 -5.65 -4.41 -8.29
N GLY A 145 -5.64 -5.50 -9.07
CA GLY A 145 -6.75 -6.44 -9.13
C GLY A 145 -7.03 -7.14 -7.80
N PHE A 146 -6.00 -7.37 -6.97
CA PHE A 146 -6.18 -7.93 -5.63
C PHE A 146 -6.97 -6.98 -4.73
N TYR A 147 -6.56 -5.72 -4.66
CA TYR A 147 -7.26 -4.71 -3.86
C TYR A 147 -8.69 -4.50 -4.37
N GLN A 148 -8.89 -4.49 -5.68
CA GLN A 148 -10.23 -4.35 -6.28
C GLN A 148 -11.17 -5.49 -5.85
N GLN A 149 -10.70 -6.74 -5.83
CA GLN A 149 -11.50 -7.87 -5.36
C GLN A 149 -11.83 -7.76 -3.87
N LYS A 150 -10.86 -7.38 -3.02
CA LYS A 150 -11.09 -7.17 -1.58
C LYS A 150 -12.12 -6.06 -1.34
N LEU A 151 -12.03 -4.94 -2.09
CA LEU A 151 -13.00 -3.84 -2.03
C LEU A 151 -14.42 -4.32 -2.40
N LYS A 152 -14.58 -5.08 -3.49
CA LYS A 152 -15.87 -5.67 -3.87
C LYS A 152 -16.44 -6.58 -2.77
N ALA A 153 -15.62 -7.46 -2.21
CA ALA A 153 -16.03 -8.36 -1.13
C ALA A 153 -16.40 -7.64 0.18
N ILE A 154 -15.83 -6.46 0.44
CA ILE A 154 -16.23 -5.65 1.59
C ILE A 154 -17.57 -4.96 1.33
N ARG A 155 -17.79 -4.41 0.12
CA ARG A 155 -19.05 -3.76 -0.25
C ARG A 155 -20.24 -4.72 -0.29
N ALA A 156 -20.01 -5.97 -0.69
CA ALA A 156 -21.06 -6.99 -0.75
C ALA A 156 -21.59 -7.45 0.62
N ARG A 157 -20.90 -7.11 1.72
CA ARG A 157 -21.37 -7.43 3.07
C ARG A 157 -22.50 -6.48 3.46
N SER A 158 -23.67 -7.03 3.73
CA SER A 158 -24.77 -6.29 4.35
C SER A 158 -24.39 -5.89 5.77
N ILE A 159 -24.75 -4.66 6.14
CA ILE A 159 -24.59 -4.14 7.49
C ILE A 159 -25.96 -3.66 7.95
N PRO A 160 -26.42 -4.05 9.14
CA PRO A 160 -27.63 -3.49 9.71
C PRO A 160 -27.47 -1.97 9.87
N ASN A 161 -28.41 -1.19 9.32
CA ASN A 161 -28.36 0.28 9.36
C ASN A 161 -28.34 0.85 10.79
N ASN A 162 -28.73 0.06 11.79
CA ASN A 162 -28.75 0.45 13.21
C ASN A 162 -27.40 0.27 13.94
N SER A 163 -26.27 0.22 13.22
CA SER A 163 -24.97 -0.07 13.82
C SER A 163 -23.86 0.86 13.30
N PRO A 164 -23.79 2.11 13.79
CA PRO A 164 -22.84 3.11 13.29
C PRO A 164 -21.39 2.62 13.37
N ALA A 165 -21.02 1.86 14.41
CA ALA A 165 -19.69 1.25 14.55
C ALA A 165 -19.34 0.29 13.40
N LEU A 166 -20.30 -0.50 12.91
CA LEU A 166 -20.06 -1.43 11.80
C LEU A 166 -19.92 -0.68 10.47
N VAL A 167 -20.74 0.35 10.26
CA VAL A 167 -20.67 1.22 9.07
C VAL A 167 -19.31 1.94 9.02
N VAL A 168 -18.90 2.58 10.12
CA VAL A 168 -17.59 3.25 10.24
C VAL A 168 -16.46 2.27 9.97
N ARG A 169 -16.52 1.06 10.54
CA ARG A 169 -15.51 0.02 10.32
C ARG A 169 -15.45 -0.43 8.85
N GLN A 170 -16.58 -0.53 8.16
CA GLN A 170 -16.60 -0.89 6.74
C GLN A 170 -16.00 0.22 5.88
N LEU A 171 -16.44 1.46 6.10
CA LEU A 171 -15.94 2.63 5.38
C LEU A 171 -14.44 2.82 5.57
N PHE A 172 -13.95 2.65 6.80
CA PHE A 172 -12.52 2.69 7.09
C PHE A 172 -11.74 1.63 6.29
N LYS A 173 -12.23 0.38 6.23
CA LYS A 173 -11.59 -0.68 5.43
C LYS A 173 -11.58 -0.35 3.94
N LEU A 174 -12.67 0.20 3.42
CA LEU A 174 -12.76 0.62 2.02
C LEU A 174 -11.77 1.75 1.72
N ALA A 175 -11.67 2.73 2.63
CA ALA A 175 -10.74 3.84 2.50
C ALA A 175 -9.29 3.37 2.53
N PHE A 176 -8.91 2.59 3.55
CA PHE A 176 -7.56 2.08 3.72
C PHE A 176 -7.09 1.20 2.55
N LEU A 177 -7.94 0.27 2.07
CA LEU A 177 -7.59 -0.54 0.90
C LEU A 177 -7.53 0.28 -0.40
N SER A 178 -8.28 1.38 -0.50
CA SER A 178 -8.18 2.29 -1.65
C SER A 178 -6.87 3.08 -1.60
N GLU A 179 -6.39 3.44 -0.40
CA GLU A 179 -5.09 4.09 -0.20
C GLU A 179 -3.93 3.15 -0.58
N LEU A 180 -3.97 1.89 -0.13
CA LEU A 180 -3.00 0.86 -0.55
C LEU A 180 -3.02 0.61 -2.06
N ARG A 181 -4.18 0.82 -2.69
CA ARG A 181 -4.38 0.75 -4.14
C ARG A 181 -3.92 2.02 -4.87
N GLN A 182 -3.48 3.05 -4.16
CA GLN A 182 -3.14 4.38 -4.70
C GLN A 182 -4.33 5.14 -5.32
N ASP A 183 -5.57 4.73 -5.02
CA ASP A 183 -6.79 5.46 -5.38
C ASP A 183 -7.16 6.45 -4.26
N THR A 184 -6.40 7.53 -4.21
CA THR A 184 -6.41 8.50 -3.11
C THR A 184 -7.72 9.30 -3.03
N HIS A 185 -8.40 9.54 -4.16
CA HIS A 185 -9.70 10.20 -4.19
C HIS A 185 -10.82 9.33 -3.61
N THR A 186 -10.86 8.04 -3.97
CA THR A 186 -11.82 7.10 -3.38
C THR A 186 -11.54 6.89 -1.90
N ALA A 187 -10.26 6.83 -1.50
CA ALA A 187 -9.87 6.76 -0.09
C ALA A 187 -10.42 7.96 0.70
N TYR A 188 -10.15 9.18 0.21
CA TYR A 188 -10.60 10.43 0.81
C TYR A 188 -12.12 10.47 1.01
N ARG A 189 -12.89 10.11 -0.02
CA ARG A 189 -14.36 10.07 0.06
C ARG A 189 -14.85 9.11 1.15
N ASN A 190 -14.28 7.90 1.23
CA ASN A 190 -14.71 6.92 2.23
C ASN A 190 -14.29 7.33 3.66
N TYR A 191 -13.11 7.94 3.85
CA TYR A 191 -12.72 8.49 5.14
C TYR A 191 -13.65 9.62 5.59
N ARG A 192 -14.02 10.52 4.68
CA ARG A 192 -15.00 11.57 4.99
C ARG A 192 -16.37 11.01 5.37
N LEU A 193 -16.87 10.02 4.63
CA LEU A 193 -18.13 9.37 4.99
C LEU A 193 -18.05 8.71 6.37
N ALA A 194 -16.94 8.03 6.69
CA ALA A 194 -16.75 7.43 8.02
C ALA A 194 -16.74 8.51 9.13
N TYR A 195 -16.07 9.64 8.88
CA TYR A 195 -16.01 10.76 9.81
C TYR A 195 -17.39 11.39 10.05
N GLU A 196 -18.16 11.64 9.00
CA GLU A 196 -19.52 12.19 9.11
C GLU A 196 -20.43 11.22 9.87
N GLN A 197 -20.32 9.90 9.64
CA GLN A 197 -21.06 8.90 10.43
C GLN A 197 -20.74 8.97 11.93
N CYS A 198 -19.47 9.15 12.30
CA CYS A 198 -19.10 9.35 13.70
C CYS A 198 -19.68 10.65 14.26
N LYS A 199 -19.57 11.75 13.50
CA LYS A 199 -20.00 13.10 13.87
C LYS A 199 -21.52 13.19 14.05
N ASP A 200 -22.31 12.51 13.21
CA ASP A 200 -23.77 12.51 13.29
C ASP A 200 -24.32 11.67 14.45
N HIS A 201 -23.49 10.79 15.04
CA HIS A 201 -23.91 9.84 16.09
C HIS A 201 -23.23 10.07 17.45
N VAL A 202 -22.60 11.23 17.67
CA VAL A 202 -21.84 11.53 18.90
C VAL A 202 -22.68 11.34 20.16
N GLU A 203 -23.95 11.73 20.15
CA GLU A 203 -24.86 11.62 21.30
C GLU A 203 -25.22 10.18 21.66
N SER A 204 -25.06 9.24 20.71
CA SER A 204 -25.32 7.81 20.93
C SER A 204 -24.11 7.04 21.45
N TRP A 205 -22.97 7.72 21.66
CA TRP A 205 -21.76 7.07 22.14
C TRP A 205 -21.91 6.73 23.62
N ASP A 206 -21.65 5.46 23.94
CA ASP A 206 -21.58 5.00 25.32
C ASP A 206 -20.40 5.69 26.04
N PRO A 207 -20.60 6.25 27.26
CA PRO A 207 -19.51 6.80 28.07
C PRO A 207 -18.30 5.86 28.24
N TYR A 208 -18.50 4.53 28.26
CA TYR A 208 -17.41 3.56 28.37
C TYR A 208 -16.53 3.53 27.10
N ASP A 209 -17.11 3.72 25.92
CA ASP A 209 -16.43 3.62 24.62
C ASP A 209 -15.93 4.97 24.07
N ILE A 210 -16.18 6.07 24.79
CA ILE A 210 -15.93 7.44 24.31
C ILE A 210 -14.48 7.69 23.88
N PHE A 211 -13.51 7.07 24.55
CA PHE A 211 -12.08 7.21 24.20
C PHE A 211 -11.72 6.44 22.94
N GLU A 212 -12.33 5.26 22.73
CA GLU A 212 -12.13 4.51 21.50
C GLU A 212 -12.68 5.30 20.31
N TRP A 213 -13.90 5.84 20.45
CA TRP A 213 -14.50 6.68 19.43
C TRP A 213 -13.68 7.93 19.14
N ARG A 214 -13.20 8.64 20.17
CA ARG A 214 -12.30 9.79 19.98
C ARG A 214 -11.02 9.41 19.25
N SER A 215 -10.44 8.25 19.56
CA SER A 215 -9.25 7.74 18.87
C SER A 215 -9.53 7.44 17.39
N VAL A 216 -10.68 6.81 17.10
CA VAL A 216 -11.12 6.51 15.72
C VAL A 216 -11.34 7.79 14.93
N VAL A 217 -12.07 8.77 15.47
CA VAL A 217 -12.34 10.04 14.78
C VAL A 217 -11.07 10.86 14.60
N GLY A 218 -10.17 10.87 15.59
CA GLY A 218 -8.85 11.50 15.46
C GLY A 218 -8.04 10.91 14.30
N LEU A 219 -8.00 9.58 14.19
CA LEU A 219 -7.34 8.89 13.08
C LEU A 219 -7.99 9.21 11.72
N LEU A 220 -9.33 9.21 11.66
CA LEU A 220 -10.06 9.60 10.44
C LEU A 220 -9.73 11.04 10.04
N ASN A 221 -9.72 11.96 11.00
CA ASN A 221 -9.39 13.36 10.77
C ASN A 221 -7.95 13.53 10.25
N TYR A 222 -6.98 12.84 10.86
CA TYR A 222 -5.59 12.80 10.39
C TYR A 222 -5.53 12.35 8.93
N LYS A 223 -6.18 11.22 8.58
CA LYS A 223 -6.18 10.67 7.22
C LYS A 223 -6.83 11.61 6.20
N ILE A 224 -7.91 12.28 6.57
CA ILE A 224 -8.56 13.28 5.70
C ILE A 224 -7.59 14.45 5.44
N CYS A 225 -6.94 14.99 6.48
CA CYS A 225 -5.99 16.08 6.35
C CYS A 225 -4.76 15.67 5.52
N GLU A 226 -4.20 14.50 5.77
CA GLU A 226 -3.06 13.92 5.02
C GLU A 226 -3.38 13.84 3.52
N LEU A 227 -4.56 13.29 3.16
CA LEU A 227 -4.99 13.22 1.76
C LEU A 227 -5.28 14.60 1.16
N CYS A 228 -5.84 15.54 1.93
CA CYS A 228 -6.00 16.93 1.47
C CYS A 228 -4.65 17.56 1.12
N PHE A 229 -3.61 17.39 1.95
CA PHE A 229 -2.28 17.88 1.61
C PHE A 229 -1.71 17.19 0.36
N LEU A 230 -1.90 15.88 0.23
CA LEU A 230 -1.50 15.13 -0.95
C LEU A 230 -2.20 15.63 -2.23
N HIS A 231 -3.46 16.05 -2.13
CA HIS A 231 -4.26 16.63 -3.21
C HIS A 231 -4.05 18.13 -3.41
N ASN A 232 -3.08 18.74 -2.71
CA ASN A 232 -2.81 20.19 -2.74
C ASN A 232 -4.01 21.07 -2.27
N MET A 233 -4.81 20.54 -1.34
CA MET A 233 -5.99 21.15 -0.73
C MET A 233 -5.72 21.56 0.72
N ALA A 234 -4.68 22.37 0.95
CA ALA A 234 -4.21 22.70 2.31
C ALA A 234 -5.24 23.52 3.12
N VAL A 235 -6.02 24.38 2.46
CA VAL A 235 -7.05 25.21 3.13
C VAL A 235 -8.18 24.32 3.65
N GLU A 236 -8.57 23.31 2.89
CA GLU A 236 -9.56 22.32 3.27
C GLU A 236 -9.09 21.48 4.45
N ALA A 237 -7.80 21.11 4.51
CA ALA A 237 -7.22 20.44 5.67
C ALA A 237 -7.32 21.30 6.94
N ILE A 238 -6.99 22.59 6.85
CA ILE A 238 -7.09 23.53 7.98
C ILE A 238 -8.54 23.67 8.44
N ASN A 239 -9.47 23.82 7.51
CA ASN A 239 -10.89 23.93 7.83
C ASN A 239 -11.44 22.64 8.45
N GLN A 240 -11.02 21.48 7.94
CA GLN A 240 -11.35 20.18 8.50
C GLN A 240 -10.85 20.03 9.95
N MET A 241 -9.61 20.44 10.23
CA MET A 241 -9.06 20.40 11.60
C MET A 241 -9.83 21.32 12.55
N ARG A 242 -10.13 22.56 12.14
CA ARG A 242 -10.94 23.50 12.94
C ARG A 242 -12.33 22.93 13.23
N ARG A 243 -12.96 22.31 12.23
CA ARG A 243 -14.25 21.64 12.40
C ARG A 243 -14.15 20.46 13.38
N HIS A 244 -13.08 19.67 13.31
CA HIS A 244 -12.85 18.56 14.22
C HIS A 244 -12.71 19.01 15.68
N GLN A 245 -11.93 20.07 15.92
CA GLN A 245 -11.83 20.70 17.24
C GLN A 245 -13.21 21.18 17.73
N ALA A 246 -13.95 21.90 16.87
CA ALA A 246 -15.25 22.44 17.22
C ALA A 246 -16.33 21.36 17.52
N VAL A 247 -16.27 20.20 16.88
CA VAL A 247 -17.27 19.14 17.12
C VAL A 247 -16.90 18.29 18.33
N PHE A 248 -15.65 17.83 18.44
CA PHE A 248 -15.28 16.77 19.38
C PHE A 248 -14.56 17.27 20.64
N PHE A 249 -14.10 18.52 20.64
CA PHE A 249 -13.25 19.09 21.69
C PHE A 249 -13.74 20.42 22.27
N SER A 250 -14.64 21.16 21.60
CA SER A 250 -15.24 22.39 22.16
C SER A 250 -16.60 22.17 22.85
N GLY A 251 -17.05 20.93 23.03
CA GLY A 251 -18.19 20.60 23.89
C GLY A 251 -17.86 20.79 25.38
N PRO A 252 -18.87 20.90 26.27
CA PRO A 252 -18.63 21.04 27.70
C PRO A 252 -17.77 19.88 28.22
N ALA A 253 -16.85 20.16 29.14
CA ALA A 253 -16.03 19.16 29.84
C ALA A 253 -16.86 18.04 30.52
N GLY A 254 -18.18 18.23 30.60
CA GLY A 254 -19.19 17.34 31.18
C GLY A 254 -19.12 15.88 30.74
N LEU A 255 -18.82 15.54 29.48
CA LEU A 255 -18.76 14.13 29.06
C LEU A 255 -17.61 13.35 29.73
N PHE A 256 -16.48 14.02 29.96
CA PHE A 256 -15.35 13.44 30.67
C PHE A 256 -15.60 13.40 32.18
N GLU A 257 -16.17 14.47 32.73
CA GLU A 257 -16.69 14.49 34.11
C GLU A 257 -17.68 13.36 34.37
N GLN A 258 -18.61 13.09 33.45
CA GLN A 258 -19.64 12.07 33.57
C GLN A 258 -19.06 10.65 33.40
N ALA A 259 -18.07 10.45 32.53
CA ALA A 259 -17.34 9.19 32.44
C ALA A 259 -16.51 8.90 33.71
N VAL A 260 -15.90 9.92 34.31
CA VAL A 260 -15.21 9.81 35.62
C VAL A 260 -16.19 9.47 36.73
N VAL A 261 -17.34 10.16 36.79
CA VAL A 261 -18.42 9.86 37.73
C VAL A 261 -18.94 8.42 37.54
N ASN A 262 -18.97 7.92 36.30
CA ASN A 262 -19.41 6.56 35.95
C ASN A 262 -18.30 5.49 36.05
N GLY A 263 -17.16 5.79 36.68
CA GLY A 263 -16.16 4.77 37.06
C GLY A 263 -14.89 4.73 36.21
N LEU A 264 -14.68 5.68 35.30
CA LEU A 264 -13.37 5.86 34.66
C LEU A 264 -12.34 6.34 35.70
N THR A 265 -11.20 5.65 35.78
CA THR A 265 -10.06 6.03 36.63
C THR A 265 -9.28 7.21 36.04
N ALA A 266 -9.90 8.40 36.03
CA ALA A 266 -9.26 9.67 35.73
C ALA A 266 -9.88 10.78 36.60
N LEU A 267 -9.16 11.89 36.84
CA LEU A 267 -9.74 13.04 37.53
C LEU A 267 -10.57 13.84 36.52
N ALA A 268 -11.81 14.21 36.86
CA ALA A 268 -12.72 15.02 36.04
C ALA A 268 -12.12 16.30 35.44
N THR A 269 -11.10 16.87 36.10
CA THR A 269 -10.38 18.08 35.66
C THR A 269 -9.30 17.82 34.59
N LEU A 270 -8.96 16.57 34.29
CA LEU A 270 -7.90 16.15 33.37
C LEU A 270 -8.43 15.77 31.98
N ASN A 271 -9.31 16.57 31.36
CA ASN A 271 -9.76 16.28 30.00
C ASN A 271 -8.53 16.21 29.06
N PRO A 272 -8.19 15.04 28.46
CA PRO A 272 -6.94 14.89 27.71
C PRO A 272 -6.83 15.85 26.51
N GLY A 273 -7.97 16.31 25.99
CA GLY A 273 -8.02 17.28 24.90
C GLY A 273 -7.39 18.63 25.25
N THR A 274 -7.53 19.11 26.49
CA THR A 274 -6.90 20.37 26.91
C THR A 274 -5.39 20.23 27.03
N HIS A 275 -4.89 19.05 27.42
CA HIS A 275 -3.45 18.77 27.45
C HIS A 275 -2.85 18.68 26.04
N LEU A 276 -3.59 18.14 25.06
CA LEU A 276 -3.16 18.09 23.67
C LEU A 276 -3.16 19.46 22.99
N ASP A 277 -4.20 20.28 23.22
CA ASP A 277 -4.23 21.67 22.74
C ASP A 277 -3.17 22.53 23.44
N LEU A 278 -2.97 22.35 24.76
CA LEU A 278 -1.89 23.02 25.50
C LEU A 278 -0.53 22.58 24.98
N ALA A 279 -0.30 21.28 24.77
CA ALA A 279 0.94 20.77 24.20
C ALA A 279 1.17 21.32 22.78
N ALA A 280 0.16 21.32 21.91
CA ALA A 280 0.24 21.89 20.57
C ALA A 280 0.52 23.40 20.60
N SER A 281 -0.10 24.14 21.54
CA SER A 281 0.15 25.57 21.73
C SER A 281 1.58 25.85 22.23
N LEU A 282 2.09 25.02 23.16
CA LEU A 282 3.46 25.10 23.67
C LEU A 282 4.46 24.77 22.55
N TYR A 283 4.24 23.69 21.78
CA TYR A 283 5.06 23.36 20.62
C TYR A 283 5.05 24.48 19.57
N SER A 284 3.89 25.08 19.29
CA SER A 284 3.77 26.22 18.38
C SER A 284 4.52 27.45 18.90
N ALA A 285 4.40 27.76 20.18
CA ALA A 285 5.11 28.87 20.83
C ALA A 285 6.63 28.66 20.81
N VAL A 286 7.10 27.45 21.13
CA VAL A 286 8.51 27.07 21.06
C VAL A 286 9.04 27.21 19.63
N ASN A 287 8.30 26.73 18.63
CA ASN A 287 8.71 26.85 17.23
C ASN A 287 8.79 28.32 16.77
N LYS A 288 7.86 29.17 17.21
CA LYS A 288 7.91 30.63 16.97
C LYS A 288 9.14 31.26 17.64
N SER A 289 9.45 30.88 18.87
CA SER A 289 10.64 31.34 19.60
C SER A 289 11.93 30.87 18.94
N ILE A 290 12.00 29.63 18.46
CA ILE A 290 13.14 29.11 17.69
C ILE A 290 13.32 29.89 16.39
N LEU A 291 12.24 30.19 15.68
CA LEU A 291 12.28 31.02 14.47
C LEU A 291 12.74 32.44 14.76
N ALA A 292 12.31 33.04 15.87
CA ALA A 292 12.76 34.35 16.32
C ALA A 292 14.26 34.34 16.70
N LEU A 293 14.73 33.31 17.40
CA LEU A 293 16.14 33.12 17.75
C LEU A 293 17.01 32.93 16.52
N LYS A 294 16.56 32.15 15.53
CA LYS A 294 17.25 31.99 14.24
C LYS A 294 17.36 33.30 13.46
N LYS A 295 16.45 34.24 13.67
CA LYS A 295 16.48 35.58 13.09
C LYS A 295 17.28 36.59 13.92
N SER A 296 17.67 36.25 15.14
CA SER A 296 18.46 37.13 16.01
C SER A 296 19.94 37.14 15.59
N GLU A 297 20.56 38.33 15.57
CA GLU A 297 21.97 38.51 15.18
C GLU A 297 22.95 37.71 16.06
N SER A 298 22.58 37.41 17.30
CA SER A 298 23.36 36.61 18.25
C SER A 298 23.53 35.16 17.78
N PHE A 299 22.52 34.54 17.17
CA PHE A 299 22.63 33.18 16.62
C PHE A 299 23.44 33.15 15.31
N ILE A 300 23.38 34.22 14.51
CA ILE A 300 24.19 34.39 13.29
C ILE A 300 25.68 34.56 13.63
N ARG A 301 26.01 35.27 14.72
CA ARG A 301 27.39 35.40 15.22
C ARG A 301 27.96 34.07 15.74
N LEU A 302 27.17 33.28 16.46
CA LEU A 302 27.59 31.96 16.98
C LEU A 302 27.84 30.95 15.85
N THR A 303 26.98 30.91 14.84
CA THR A 303 27.14 30.03 13.67
C THR A 303 28.32 30.42 12.78
N LYS A 304 28.63 31.71 12.63
CA LYS A 304 29.87 32.18 11.98
C LYS A 304 31.13 31.83 12.79
N GLY A 305 31.07 31.92 14.12
CA GLY A 305 32.19 31.54 15.00
C GLY A 305 32.55 30.05 14.96
N LEU A 306 31.55 29.17 14.91
CA LEU A 306 31.74 27.71 14.79
C LEU A 306 32.31 27.29 13.42
N ASN A 307 31.91 27.94 12.33
CA ASN A 307 32.47 27.66 11.00
C ASN A 307 33.94 28.09 10.87
N ASN A 308 34.38 29.12 11.58
CA ASN A 308 35.79 29.52 11.62
C ASN A 308 36.67 28.55 12.42
N LEU A 309 36.12 27.87 13.43
CA LEU A 309 36.85 26.85 14.21
C LEU A 309 37.08 25.55 13.39
N ASN A 310 36.14 25.17 12.53
CA ASN A 310 36.28 23.99 11.65
C ASN A 310 37.21 24.23 10.44
N GLY A 311 37.53 25.49 10.10
CA GLY A 311 38.49 25.83 9.05
C GLY A 311 39.96 25.73 9.49
N SER A 312 40.25 25.93 10.77
CA SER A 312 41.63 25.93 11.30
C SER A 312 42.19 24.54 11.66
N GLN A 313 41.40 23.46 11.61
CA GLN A 313 41.86 22.10 11.91
C GLN A 313 42.27 21.26 10.67
N ARG A 314 42.41 21.87 9.48
CA ARG A 314 42.87 21.18 8.25
C ARG A 314 44.23 21.61 7.71
N THR A 315 45.03 22.32 8.50
CA THR A 315 46.43 22.59 8.15
C THR A 315 47.32 22.30 9.35
N LEU A 316 47.70 21.04 9.49
CA LEU A 316 49.01 20.50 9.92
C LEU A 316 48.90 18.96 9.93
#